data_AF-A0A193GKH2-F1
#
_entry.id   AF-A0A193GKH2-F1
#
_cell.length_a   1.000
_cell.length_b   1.000
_cell.length_c   1.000
_cell.angle_alpha   90.00
_cell.angle_beta   90.00
_cell.angle_gamma   90.00
#
_symmetry.space_group_name_H-M   'P 1'
#
loop_
_entity.id
_entity.type
_entity.pdbx_description
1 polymer ?
#
loop_
_entity_poly.entity_id
_entity_poly.type
_entity_poly.pdbx_seq_one_letter_code
_entity_poly.pdbx_strand_id
1 'polypeptide(L)'
;MREDSDAIIVGGGPAGASCAIWLARLGLAPVLVEAGPRLGGLENDNPFRDDWIAVLPGVTGQQVAANISQSVAAARVPALTGHRAQHVARNGKGFDLSLTTPYGTPSRLHARFLVIATGVRARNLPGAEPGKRWPGVLVGPGVAVHEQDYRGRSVAILGGGDNGFENYAYVQGRGAREVHLYSRTVRARPQLVAAAATPDLHVGDYVVDPVGRSVNGRRYDLILVFYGWEAQAGFADSLHLARDARGYIVTDPATARTCVPGVYAIGEVANRMHPCVVTSMADGVVAAKAIQAEIERGSVSRKTD
;
A
#
# COMPACT_ATOMS: atom_id res chain seq x y z
N MET A 1 4.82 -25.67 -14.14
CA MET A 1 4.62 -26.62 -13.02
C MET A 1 3.56 -25.99 -12.12
N ARG A 2 2.50 -26.71 -11.78
CA ARG A 2 1.42 -26.20 -10.92
C ARG A 2 1.80 -26.56 -9.49
N GLU A 3 2.20 -25.58 -8.69
CA GLU A 3 2.40 -25.78 -7.24
C GLU A 3 1.06 -25.51 -6.56
N ASP A 4 0.41 -26.57 -6.06
CA ASP A 4 -0.83 -26.43 -5.31
C ASP A 4 -0.49 -25.90 -3.91
N SER A 5 -0.91 -24.68 -3.62
CA SER A 5 -0.77 -24.03 -2.32
C SER A 5 -2.11 -23.96 -1.60
N ASP A 6 -2.14 -23.89 -0.27
CA ASP A 6 -3.41 -23.66 0.45
C ASP A 6 -3.91 -22.24 0.20
N ALA A 7 -3.01 -21.26 0.24
CA ALA A 7 -3.32 -19.85 0.05
C ALA A 7 -2.25 -19.13 -0.78
N ILE A 8 -2.70 -18.30 -1.73
CA ILE A 8 -1.85 -17.33 -2.42
C ILE A 8 -2.05 -15.97 -1.76
N ILE A 9 -0.96 -15.35 -1.33
CA ILE A 9 -0.94 -13.99 -0.76
C ILE A 9 -0.27 -13.07 -1.79
N VAL A 10 -1.02 -12.10 -2.32
CA VAL A 10 -0.51 -11.14 -3.31
C VAL A 10 -0.18 -9.83 -2.62
N GLY A 11 1.10 -9.50 -2.54
CA GLY A 11 1.66 -8.34 -1.84
C GLY A 11 2.53 -8.75 -0.65
N GLY A 12 3.81 -8.42 -0.72
CA GLY A 12 4.84 -8.75 0.27
C GLY A 12 5.10 -7.66 1.32
N GLY A 13 4.17 -6.71 1.48
CA GLY A 13 4.20 -5.70 2.55
C GLY A 13 3.92 -6.29 3.94
N PRO A 14 3.84 -5.44 4.99
CA PRO A 14 3.64 -5.89 6.37
C PRO A 14 2.43 -6.81 6.56
N ALA A 15 1.30 -6.51 5.90
CA ALA A 15 0.08 -7.33 5.99
C ALA A 15 0.26 -8.72 5.39
N GLY A 16 0.76 -8.81 4.15
CA GLY A 16 0.92 -10.07 3.44
C GLY A 16 1.98 -10.97 4.08
N ALA A 17 3.10 -10.37 4.51
CA ALA A 17 4.14 -11.08 5.24
C ALA A 17 3.62 -11.67 6.56
N SER A 18 2.89 -10.87 7.36
CA SER A 18 2.26 -11.34 8.59
C SER A 18 1.30 -12.49 8.33
N CYS A 19 0.41 -12.35 7.34
CA CYS A 19 -0.53 -13.41 6.96
C CYS A 19 0.17 -14.71 6.59
N ALA A 20 1.18 -14.64 5.72
CA ALA A 20 1.91 -15.82 5.27
C ALA A 20 2.68 -16.51 6.42
N ILE A 21 3.32 -15.75 7.31
CA ILE A 21 3.98 -16.31 8.50
C ILE A 21 2.97 -17.02 9.40
N TRP A 22 1.80 -16.41 9.64
CA TRP A 22 0.78 -17.02 10.49
C TRP A 22 0.14 -18.26 9.85
N LEU A 23 -0.14 -18.24 8.56
CA LEU A 23 -0.62 -19.42 7.83
C LEU A 23 0.38 -20.58 7.93
N ALA A 24 1.68 -20.31 7.74
CA ALA A 24 2.73 -21.32 7.89
C ALA A 24 2.78 -21.87 9.33
N ARG A 25 2.66 -21.00 10.35
CA ARG A 25 2.60 -21.43 11.77
C ARG A 25 1.37 -22.26 12.11
N LEU A 26 0.26 -22.06 11.39
CA LEU A 26 -0.97 -22.86 11.51
C LEU A 26 -0.89 -24.18 10.73
N GLY A 27 0.26 -24.50 10.12
CA GLY A 27 0.47 -25.76 9.39
C GLY A 27 -0.08 -25.75 7.96
N LEU A 28 -0.42 -24.58 7.42
CA LEU A 28 -0.85 -24.43 6.02
C LEU A 28 0.35 -24.15 5.11
N ALA A 29 0.17 -24.33 3.80
CA ALA A 29 1.17 -24.05 2.77
C ALA A 29 0.86 -22.72 2.03
N PRO A 30 1.25 -21.56 2.56
CA PRO A 30 1.11 -20.28 1.88
C PRO A 30 2.21 -20.06 0.84
N VAL A 31 1.89 -19.33 -0.22
CA VAL A 31 2.88 -18.72 -1.13
C VAL A 31 2.68 -17.20 -1.17
N LEU A 32 3.75 -16.45 -0.95
CA LEU A 32 3.76 -15.00 -0.98
C LEU A 32 4.27 -14.52 -2.34
N VAL A 33 3.51 -13.65 -3.02
CA VAL A 33 3.85 -13.09 -4.33
C VAL A 33 4.10 -11.60 -4.16
N GLU A 34 5.30 -11.14 -4.54
CA GLU A 34 5.70 -9.73 -4.48
C GLU A 34 6.17 -9.26 -5.87
N ALA A 35 5.59 -8.15 -6.33
CA ALA A 35 5.91 -7.58 -7.64
C ALA A 35 7.27 -6.86 -7.66
N GLY A 36 7.71 -6.33 -6.52
CA GLY A 36 9.02 -5.73 -6.32
C GLY A 36 10.13 -6.78 -6.08
N PRO A 37 11.39 -6.37 -6.18
CA PRO A 37 12.54 -7.27 -6.00
C PRO A 37 12.76 -7.68 -4.53
N ARG A 38 12.09 -7.03 -3.57
CA ARG A 38 12.25 -7.24 -2.13
C ARG A 38 10.89 -7.20 -1.44
N LEU A 39 10.75 -7.92 -0.34
CA LEU A 39 9.60 -7.82 0.56
C LEU A 39 9.65 -6.52 1.37
N GLY A 40 8.54 -6.17 2.01
CA GLY A 40 8.40 -4.96 2.84
C GLY A 40 7.44 -3.91 2.29
N GLY A 41 7.00 -4.01 1.02
CA GLY A 41 6.04 -3.07 0.44
C GLY A 41 6.56 -1.62 0.45
N LEU A 42 5.68 -0.65 0.73
CA LEU A 42 6.01 0.77 0.79
C LEU A 42 7.11 1.12 1.80
N GLU A 43 7.32 0.29 2.82
CA GLU A 43 8.38 0.52 3.82
C GLU A 43 9.80 0.46 3.20
N ASN A 44 9.98 -0.21 2.05
CA ASN A 44 11.25 -0.15 1.32
C ASN A 44 11.66 1.26 0.89
N ASP A 45 10.68 2.16 0.73
CA ASP A 45 10.84 3.53 0.27
C ASP A 45 10.52 4.55 1.38
N ASN A 46 10.42 4.11 2.63
CA ASN A 46 10.17 4.95 3.79
C ASN A 46 11.46 5.17 4.62
N PRO A 47 12.13 6.33 4.46
CA PRO A 47 13.35 6.64 5.19
C PRO A 47 13.10 7.24 6.58
N PHE A 48 11.84 7.55 6.92
CA PHE A 48 11.50 8.22 8.16
C PHE A 48 11.53 7.24 9.33
N ARG A 49 11.90 7.73 10.51
CA ARG A 49 11.89 6.96 11.76
C ARG A 49 10.51 6.97 12.37
N ASP A 50 10.07 5.81 12.83
CA ASP A 50 8.80 5.63 13.51
C ASP A 50 9.04 5.30 14.99
N ASP A 51 8.54 6.16 15.88
CA ASP A 51 8.65 5.93 17.33
C ASP A 51 7.41 5.22 17.93
N TRP A 52 6.40 4.94 17.10
CA TRP A 52 5.13 4.35 17.51
C TRP A 52 5.05 2.82 17.35
N ILE A 53 6.03 2.20 16.67
CA ILE A 53 6.11 0.73 16.63
C ILE A 53 6.71 0.27 17.95
N ALA A 54 5.85 -0.11 18.90
CA ALA A 54 6.25 -0.38 20.29
C ALA A 54 7.41 -1.38 20.45
N VAL A 55 7.54 -2.35 19.54
CA VAL A 55 8.60 -3.36 19.56
C VAL A 55 9.85 -2.97 18.75
N LEU A 56 9.81 -1.87 18.01
CA LEU A 56 10.88 -1.35 17.16
C LEU A 56 10.91 0.20 17.22
N PRO A 57 11.07 0.82 18.40
CA PRO A 57 11.07 2.27 18.49
C PRO A 57 12.26 2.89 17.75
N GLY A 58 12.02 3.94 16.98
CA GLY A 58 13.05 4.74 16.32
C GLY A 58 13.69 4.08 15.11
N VAL A 59 13.19 2.93 14.64
CA VAL A 59 13.66 2.33 13.39
C VAL A 59 13.02 3.02 12.19
N THR A 60 13.70 2.99 11.04
CA THR A 60 13.11 3.48 9.79
C THR A 60 12.21 2.43 9.15
N GLY A 61 11.30 2.86 8.28
CA GLY A 61 10.52 1.93 7.45
C GLY A 61 11.39 0.94 6.68
N GLN A 62 12.51 1.39 6.13
CA GLN A 62 13.48 0.51 5.45
C GLN A 62 14.03 -0.60 6.37
N GLN A 63 14.25 -0.30 7.65
CA GLN A 63 14.65 -1.31 8.64
C GLN A 63 13.49 -2.24 8.98
N VAL A 64 12.26 -1.75 9.04
CA VAL A 64 11.05 -2.59 9.16
C VAL A 64 10.94 -3.57 7.98
N ALA A 65 11.12 -3.10 6.74
CA ALA A 65 11.10 -3.93 5.53
C ALA A 65 12.18 -5.03 5.56
N ALA A 66 13.38 -4.71 6.02
CA ALA A 66 14.45 -5.68 6.21
C ALA A 66 14.07 -6.76 7.23
N ASN A 67 13.50 -6.36 8.37
CA ASN A 67 13.02 -7.28 9.41
C ASN A 67 11.88 -8.18 8.92
N ILE A 68 10.98 -7.65 8.09
CA ILE A 68 9.92 -8.43 7.42
C ILE A 68 10.55 -9.52 6.54
N SER A 69 11.53 -9.15 5.72
CA SER A 69 12.21 -10.09 4.82
C SER A 69 12.89 -11.23 5.62
N GLN A 70 13.58 -10.88 6.72
CA GLN A 70 14.20 -11.85 7.61
C GLN A 70 13.15 -12.78 8.26
N SER A 71 12.03 -12.23 8.70
CA SER A 71 10.97 -12.99 9.37
C SER A 71 10.28 -13.99 8.44
N VAL A 72 10.01 -13.59 7.20
CA VAL A 72 9.43 -14.47 6.16
C VAL A 72 10.39 -15.62 5.83
N ALA A 73 11.69 -15.32 5.69
CA ALA A 73 12.72 -16.34 5.45
C ALA A 73 12.84 -17.32 6.63
N ALA A 74 12.86 -16.80 7.87
CA ALA A 74 12.92 -17.62 9.08
C ALA A 74 11.70 -18.56 9.23
N ALA A 75 10.52 -18.10 8.81
CA ALA A 75 9.30 -18.89 8.76
C ALA A 75 9.25 -19.89 7.59
N ARG A 76 10.26 -19.90 6.70
CA ARG A 76 10.36 -20.76 5.51
C ARG A 76 9.16 -20.64 4.58
N VAL A 77 8.58 -19.44 4.50
CA VAL A 77 7.48 -19.15 3.57
C VAL A 77 8.06 -18.98 2.15
N PRO A 78 7.58 -19.74 1.14
CA PRO A 78 7.92 -19.49 -0.26
C PRO A 78 7.52 -18.06 -0.67
N ALA A 79 8.50 -17.27 -1.10
CA ALA A 79 8.31 -15.90 -1.54
C ALA A 79 8.79 -15.72 -2.98
N LEU A 80 7.87 -15.42 -3.89
CA LEU A 80 8.14 -15.12 -5.28
C LEU A 80 8.30 -13.61 -5.47
N THR A 81 9.52 -13.10 -5.28
CA THR A 81 9.84 -11.69 -5.53
C THR A 81 10.00 -11.41 -7.03
N GLY A 82 9.71 -10.18 -7.43
CA GLY A 82 9.67 -9.70 -8.81
C GLY A 82 8.58 -10.37 -9.68
N HIS A 83 7.65 -11.10 -9.06
CA HIS A 83 6.52 -11.73 -9.75
C HIS A 83 5.28 -10.84 -9.65
N ARG A 84 4.76 -10.42 -10.79
CA ARG A 84 3.59 -9.52 -10.86
C ARG A 84 2.32 -10.30 -11.10
N ALA A 85 1.33 -10.15 -10.23
CA ALA A 85 -0.04 -10.61 -10.48
C ALA A 85 -0.67 -9.84 -11.64
N GLN A 86 -1.18 -10.59 -12.63
CA GLN A 86 -1.80 -10.04 -13.84
C GLN A 86 -3.31 -10.20 -13.81
N HIS A 87 -3.78 -11.41 -13.50
CA HIS A 87 -5.19 -11.75 -13.51
C HIS A 87 -5.44 -12.94 -12.59
N VAL A 88 -6.56 -12.93 -11.87
CA VAL A 88 -7.05 -14.11 -11.14
C VAL A 88 -8.39 -14.57 -11.70
N ALA A 89 -8.59 -15.88 -11.78
CA ALA A 89 -9.87 -16.48 -12.11
C ALA A 89 -10.31 -17.42 -10.99
N ARG A 90 -11.59 -17.40 -10.66
CA ARG A 90 -12.17 -18.42 -9.79
C ARG A 90 -12.35 -19.71 -10.59
N ASN A 91 -11.92 -20.81 -10.00
CA ASN A 91 -12.12 -22.17 -10.49
C ASN A 91 -12.90 -22.95 -9.42
N GLY A 92 -13.69 -23.97 -9.77
CA GLY A 92 -14.58 -24.66 -8.82
C GLY A 92 -13.90 -25.21 -7.55
N LYS A 93 -12.57 -25.32 -7.54
CA LYS A 93 -11.74 -25.77 -6.40
C LYS A 93 -10.86 -24.68 -5.76
N GLY A 94 -10.89 -23.44 -6.24
CA GLY A 94 -10.02 -22.36 -5.75
C GLY A 94 -9.84 -21.21 -6.73
N PHE A 95 -8.62 -20.70 -6.84
CA PHE A 95 -8.24 -19.53 -7.62
C PHE A 95 -7.00 -19.82 -8.44
N ASP A 96 -7.07 -19.55 -9.74
CA ASP A 96 -5.94 -19.62 -10.67
C ASP A 96 -5.39 -18.19 -10.86
N LEU A 97 -4.18 -17.94 -10.36
CA LEU A 97 -3.50 -16.66 -10.47
C LEU A 97 -2.48 -16.71 -11.61
N SER A 98 -2.65 -15.83 -12.60
CA SER A 98 -1.68 -15.59 -13.66
C SER A 98 -0.67 -14.52 -13.24
N LEU A 99 0.61 -14.81 -13.46
CA LEU A 99 1.73 -13.99 -13.07
C LEU A 99 2.63 -13.69 -14.27
N THR A 100 3.39 -12.61 -14.17
CA THR A 100 4.60 -12.37 -14.97
C THR A 100 5.81 -12.49 -14.06
N THR A 101 6.80 -13.29 -14.44
CA THR A 101 8.06 -13.46 -13.69
C THR A 101 8.97 -12.22 -13.83
N PRO A 102 10.07 -12.11 -13.06
CA PRO A 102 11.04 -11.04 -13.21
C PRO A 102 11.66 -10.95 -14.61
N TYR A 103 11.63 -12.04 -15.37
CA TYR A 103 12.16 -12.14 -16.73
C TYR A 103 11.10 -11.89 -17.82
N GLY A 104 9.90 -11.45 -17.45
CA GLY A 104 8.80 -11.19 -18.39
C GLY A 104 8.07 -12.45 -18.87
N THR A 105 8.42 -13.63 -18.35
CA THR A 105 7.77 -14.88 -18.76
C THR A 105 6.45 -15.09 -18.00
N PRO A 106 5.40 -15.64 -18.63
CA PRO A 106 4.18 -16.00 -17.92
C PRO A 106 4.39 -17.17 -16.94
N SER A 107 3.78 -17.11 -15.77
CA SER A 107 3.66 -18.24 -14.84
C SER A 107 2.27 -18.28 -14.20
N ARG A 108 1.94 -19.38 -13.53
CA ARG A 108 0.63 -19.59 -12.90
C ARG A 108 0.76 -20.27 -11.55
N LEU A 109 -0.08 -19.86 -10.61
CA LEU A 109 -0.27 -20.49 -9.31
C LEU A 109 -1.73 -20.90 -9.12
N HIS A 110 -1.96 -21.92 -8.30
CA HIS A 110 -3.29 -22.35 -7.90
C HIS A 110 -3.36 -22.46 -6.38
N ALA A 111 -4.44 -21.95 -5.78
CA ALA A 111 -4.72 -22.16 -4.37
C ALA A 111 -6.20 -22.12 -4.04
N ARG A 112 -6.56 -22.70 -2.89
CA ARG A 112 -7.94 -22.68 -2.37
C ARG A 112 -8.36 -21.29 -1.91
N PHE A 113 -7.42 -20.54 -1.34
CA PHE A 113 -7.65 -19.19 -0.81
C PHE A 113 -6.79 -18.15 -1.52
N LEU A 114 -7.35 -16.95 -1.67
CA LEU A 114 -6.65 -15.77 -2.17
C LEU A 114 -6.66 -14.68 -1.10
N VAL A 115 -5.49 -14.13 -0.79
CA VAL A 115 -5.34 -12.97 0.10
C VAL A 115 -4.76 -11.81 -0.69
N ILE A 116 -5.51 -10.71 -0.78
CA ILE A 116 -5.09 -9.47 -1.45
C ILE A 116 -4.48 -8.55 -0.39
N ALA A 117 -3.15 -8.40 -0.44
CA ALA A 117 -2.34 -7.61 0.49
C ALA A 117 -1.48 -6.58 -0.27
N THR A 118 -1.97 -6.13 -1.42
CA THR A 118 -1.24 -5.32 -2.41
C THR A 118 -1.06 -3.85 -2.04
N GLY A 119 -1.63 -3.42 -0.91
CA GLY A 119 -1.52 -2.06 -0.40
C GLY A 119 -2.08 -1.02 -1.37
N VAL A 120 -1.42 0.13 -1.38
CA VAL A 120 -1.81 1.32 -2.14
C VAL A 120 -0.64 1.91 -2.92
N ARG A 121 -0.93 2.82 -3.84
CA ARG A 121 0.05 3.74 -4.42
C ARG A 121 -0.42 5.19 -4.27
N ALA A 122 0.53 6.12 -4.27
CA ALA A 122 0.19 7.54 -4.18
C ALA A 122 -0.54 7.99 -5.47
N ARG A 123 -1.63 8.75 -5.30
CA ARG A 123 -2.39 9.30 -6.43
C ARG A 123 -1.56 10.37 -7.13
N ASN A 124 -1.44 10.20 -8.44
CA ASN A 124 -0.76 11.18 -9.30
C ASN A 124 -1.69 12.35 -9.64
N LEU A 125 -1.19 13.31 -10.41
CA LEU A 125 -1.98 14.38 -11.00
C LEU A 125 -3.14 13.79 -11.84
N PRO A 126 -4.34 14.40 -11.80
CA PRO A 126 -5.49 13.95 -12.60
C PRO A 126 -5.13 13.83 -14.09
N GLY A 127 -5.58 12.74 -14.73
CA GLY A 127 -5.31 12.48 -16.14
C GLY A 127 -3.90 11.97 -16.45
N ALA A 128 -3.02 11.82 -15.46
CA ALA A 128 -1.71 11.22 -15.65
C ALA A 128 -1.83 9.73 -16.01
N GLU A 129 -1.13 9.30 -17.05
CA GLU A 129 -0.95 7.87 -17.31
C GLU A 129 -0.24 7.18 -16.13
N PRO A 130 -0.53 5.89 -15.87
CA PRO A 130 0.21 5.13 -14.87
C PRO A 130 1.72 5.20 -15.08
N GLY A 131 2.46 5.57 -14.04
CA GLY A 131 3.92 5.69 -14.11
C GLY A 131 4.43 7.00 -14.73
N LYS A 132 3.58 7.90 -15.25
CA LYS A 132 4.02 9.20 -15.75
C LYS A 132 4.76 9.99 -14.66
N ARG A 133 5.88 10.61 -15.05
CA ARG A 133 6.72 11.47 -14.22
C ARG A 133 7.05 12.76 -14.96
N TRP A 134 7.27 13.82 -14.19
CA TRP A 134 7.76 15.10 -14.69
C TRP A 134 8.96 15.54 -13.85
N PRO A 135 10.02 16.08 -14.48
CA PRO A 135 11.17 16.60 -13.73
C PRO A 135 10.76 17.67 -12.73
N GLY A 136 11.07 17.44 -11.45
CA GLY A 136 10.71 18.35 -10.34
C GLY A 136 9.27 18.23 -9.85
N VAL A 137 8.53 17.20 -10.27
CA VAL A 137 7.23 16.83 -9.69
C VAL A 137 7.38 15.51 -8.93
N LEU A 138 7.27 15.58 -7.61
CA LEU A 138 7.38 14.44 -6.70
C LEU A 138 5.99 14.00 -6.26
N VAL A 139 5.69 12.70 -6.31
CA VAL A 139 4.35 12.17 -6.02
C VAL A 139 4.43 11.21 -4.84
N GLY A 140 3.64 11.48 -3.80
CA GLY A 140 3.65 10.74 -2.55
C GLY A 140 4.82 11.09 -1.63
N PRO A 141 4.76 10.63 -0.37
CA PRO A 141 5.90 10.69 0.55
C PRO A 141 6.97 9.65 0.18
N GLY A 142 8.12 9.72 0.85
CA GLY A 142 9.17 8.69 0.79
C GLY A 142 10.54 9.23 0.40
N VAL A 143 11.41 8.33 -0.06
CA VAL A 143 12.82 8.63 -0.39
C VAL A 143 12.99 9.84 -1.30
N ALA A 144 12.18 9.97 -2.37
CA ALA A 144 12.30 11.08 -3.31
C ALA A 144 12.06 12.46 -2.66
N VAL A 145 11.17 12.54 -1.66
CA VAL A 145 10.93 13.75 -0.87
C VAL A 145 12.05 13.94 0.16
N HIS A 146 12.48 12.85 0.81
CA HIS A 146 13.51 12.92 1.84
C HIS A 146 14.88 13.37 1.30
N GLU A 147 15.32 12.81 0.17
CA GLU A 147 16.63 13.07 -0.45
C GLU A 147 16.71 14.39 -1.21
N GLN A 148 15.57 15.03 -1.47
CA GLN A 148 15.52 16.30 -2.19
C GLN A 148 16.20 17.41 -1.38
N ASP A 149 17.13 18.14 -2.02
CA ASP A 149 17.67 19.38 -1.46
C ASP A 149 16.65 20.51 -1.68
N TYR A 150 16.18 21.09 -0.59
CA TYR A 150 15.18 22.16 -0.61
C TYR A 150 15.79 23.55 -0.45
N ARG A 151 17.09 23.67 -0.11
CA ARG A 151 17.71 24.96 0.24
C ARG A 151 17.55 25.99 -0.87
N GLY A 152 16.94 27.12 -0.54
CA GLY A 152 16.75 28.24 -1.45
C GLY A 152 15.69 28.03 -2.53
N ARG A 153 14.99 26.89 -2.55
CA ARG A 153 14.00 26.54 -3.58
C ARG A 153 12.59 27.06 -3.27
N SER A 154 11.81 27.31 -4.31
CA SER A 154 10.36 27.47 -4.20
C SER A 154 9.62 26.14 -4.38
N VAL A 155 8.68 25.85 -3.48
CA VAL A 155 7.97 24.57 -3.46
C VAL A 155 6.46 24.78 -3.42
N ALA A 156 5.73 24.14 -4.33
CA ALA A 156 4.29 23.97 -4.22
C ALA A 156 3.97 22.58 -3.67
N ILE A 157 3.12 22.51 -2.66
CA ILE A 157 2.61 21.29 -2.09
C ILE A 157 1.13 21.17 -2.44
N LEU A 158 0.72 20.05 -3.01
CA LEU A 158 -0.65 19.83 -3.47
C LEU A 158 -1.29 18.75 -2.61
N GLY A 159 -2.16 19.10 -1.68
CA GLY A 159 -2.83 18.14 -0.81
C GLY A 159 -3.39 18.74 0.47
N GLY A 160 -4.62 18.37 0.82
CA GLY A 160 -5.34 18.92 1.97
C GLY A 160 -5.44 18.03 3.21
N GLY A 161 -4.84 16.84 3.19
CA GLY A 161 -4.82 15.93 4.35
C GLY A 161 -3.52 16.04 5.15
N ASP A 162 -3.41 15.25 6.22
CA ASP A 162 -2.26 15.27 7.14
C ASP A 162 -0.91 15.21 6.39
N ASN A 163 -0.75 14.29 5.43
CA ASN A 163 0.46 14.19 4.61
C ASN A 163 0.88 15.52 3.96
N GLY A 164 -0.07 16.32 3.46
CA GLY A 164 0.25 17.61 2.83
C GLY A 164 0.79 18.63 3.84
N PHE A 165 0.18 18.69 5.02
CA PHE A 165 0.58 19.62 6.09
C PHE A 165 1.87 19.18 6.81
N GLU A 166 2.04 17.88 7.06
CA GLU A 166 3.27 17.32 7.63
C GLU A 166 4.46 17.58 6.69
N ASN A 167 4.27 17.38 5.38
CA ASN A 167 5.33 17.67 4.41
C ASN A 167 5.55 19.17 4.19
N TYR A 168 4.55 20.02 4.42
CA TYR A 168 4.74 21.47 4.45
C TYR A 168 5.73 21.88 5.53
N ALA A 169 5.50 21.44 6.77
CA ALA A 169 6.41 21.72 7.88
C ALA A 169 7.80 21.10 7.65
N TYR A 170 7.85 19.86 7.13
CA TYR A 170 9.10 19.17 6.81
C TYR A 170 9.94 19.95 5.79
N VAL A 171 9.34 20.37 4.68
CA VAL A 171 10.04 21.09 3.60
C VAL A 171 10.52 22.47 4.05
N GLN A 172 9.71 23.20 4.83
CA GLN A 172 10.12 24.47 5.42
C GLN A 172 11.34 24.29 6.33
N GLY A 173 11.31 23.30 7.23
CA GLY A 173 12.42 22.99 8.13
C GLY A 173 13.71 22.56 7.40
N ARG A 174 13.62 22.16 6.13
CA ARG A 174 14.75 21.78 5.27
C ARG A 174 15.34 22.94 4.47
N GLY A 175 14.88 24.17 4.70
CA GLY A 175 15.49 25.39 4.16
C GLY A 175 14.91 25.87 2.82
N ALA A 176 13.70 25.44 2.46
CA ALA A 176 12.96 26.01 1.34
C ALA A 176 12.82 27.53 1.50
N ARG A 177 13.01 28.28 0.40
CA ARG A 177 12.86 29.74 0.39
C ARG A 177 11.40 30.15 0.53
N GLU A 178 10.52 29.43 -0.15
CA GLU A 178 9.07 29.62 -0.11
C GLU A 178 8.38 28.26 -0.27
N VAL A 179 7.30 28.05 0.48
CA VAL A 179 6.48 26.85 0.40
C VAL A 179 5.03 27.30 0.38
N HIS A 180 4.27 26.94 -0.67
CA HIS A 180 2.83 27.17 -0.71
C HIS A 180 2.07 25.84 -0.72
N LEU A 181 1.01 25.77 0.07
CA LEU A 181 0.14 24.61 0.19
C LEU A 181 -1.16 24.88 -0.57
N TYR A 182 -1.46 24.08 -1.57
CA TYR A 182 -2.68 24.14 -2.36
C TYR A 182 -3.60 22.98 -2.01
N SER A 183 -4.86 23.29 -1.74
CA SER A 183 -5.86 22.29 -1.43
C SER A 183 -7.24 22.69 -1.91
N ARG A 184 -7.99 21.75 -2.52
CA ARG A 184 -9.41 21.97 -2.81
C ARG A 184 -10.26 21.95 -1.54
N THR A 185 -9.91 21.06 -0.60
CA THR A 185 -10.61 20.89 0.68
C THR A 185 -9.62 20.49 1.76
N VAL A 186 -9.68 21.16 2.92
CA VAL A 186 -8.83 20.83 4.06
C VAL A 186 -9.49 19.73 4.89
N ARG A 187 -8.76 18.63 5.10
CA ARG A 187 -9.16 17.45 5.88
C ARG A 187 -8.11 17.07 6.93
N ALA A 188 -7.02 17.82 7.01
CA ALA A 188 -5.97 17.59 7.98
C ALA A 188 -6.44 17.87 9.41
N ARG A 189 -5.77 17.25 10.38
CA ARG A 189 -6.01 17.46 11.80
C ARG A 189 -5.88 18.96 12.15
N PRO A 190 -6.75 19.51 13.03
CA PRO A 190 -6.73 20.94 13.36
C PRO A 190 -5.37 21.47 13.82
N GLN A 191 -4.59 20.64 14.54
CA GLN A 191 -3.25 21.01 15.01
C GLN A 191 -2.26 21.22 13.86
N LEU A 192 -2.33 20.39 12.81
CA LEU A 192 -1.51 20.54 11.61
C LEU A 192 -1.92 21.78 10.81
N VAL A 193 -3.23 22.04 10.72
CA VAL A 193 -3.76 23.23 10.06
C VAL A 193 -3.31 24.51 10.77
N ALA A 194 -3.37 24.53 12.10
CA ALA A 194 -2.93 25.67 12.91
C ALA A 194 -1.41 25.93 12.83
N ALA A 195 -0.62 24.88 12.60
CA ALA A 195 0.83 25.00 12.44
C ALA A 195 1.25 25.53 11.06
N ALA A 196 0.40 25.42 10.03
CA ALA A 196 0.67 26.02 8.74
C ALA A 196 0.43 27.53 8.79
N ALA A 197 1.42 28.33 8.38
CA ALA A 197 1.25 29.77 8.27
C ALA A 197 0.14 30.06 7.26
N THR A 198 -0.92 30.73 7.72
CA THR A 198 -2.12 31.01 6.91
C THR A 198 -1.86 31.68 5.55
N PRO A 199 -0.87 32.58 5.35
CA PRO A 199 -0.65 33.20 4.02
C PRO A 199 -0.19 32.21 2.94
N ASP A 200 0.35 31.06 3.32
CA ASP A 200 0.88 30.07 2.36
C ASP A 200 -0.18 29.02 1.94
N LEU A 201 -1.32 28.98 2.62
CA LEU A 201 -2.40 28.03 2.36
C LEU A 201 -3.42 28.63 1.38
N HIS A 202 -3.49 28.03 0.19
CA HIS A 202 -4.48 28.34 -0.84
C HIS A 202 -5.58 27.27 -0.85
N VAL A 203 -6.78 27.65 -0.41
CA VAL A 203 -7.97 26.79 -0.43
C VAL A 203 -8.86 27.16 -1.62
N GLY A 204 -9.25 26.16 -2.39
CA GLY A 204 -10.14 26.30 -3.55
C GLY A 204 -9.62 25.57 -4.77
N ASP A 205 -10.23 25.83 -5.92
CA ASP A 205 -9.77 25.26 -7.18
C ASP A 205 -8.43 25.87 -7.61
N TYR A 206 -7.59 25.03 -8.21
CA TYR A 206 -6.31 25.44 -8.76
C TYR A 206 -5.97 24.58 -9.99
N VAL A 207 -5.18 25.17 -10.87
CA VAL A 207 -4.70 24.55 -12.11
C VAL A 207 -3.21 24.25 -11.95
N VAL A 208 -2.81 23.02 -12.30
CA VAL A 208 -1.43 22.57 -12.25
C VAL A 208 -0.93 22.33 -13.66
N ASP A 209 0.18 22.97 -14.02
CA ASP A 209 0.97 22.62 -15.19
C ASP A 209 2.26 21.91 -14.73
N PRO A 210 2.32 20.57 -14.83
CA PRO A 210 3.50 19.83 -14.41
C PRO A 210 4.70 19.96 -15.36
N VAL A 211 4.49 20.40 -16.61
CA VAL A 211 5.58 20.60 -17.58
C VAL A 211 6.29 21.91 -17.28
N GLY A 212 5.53 23.00 -17.10
CA GLY A 212 6.06 24.30 -16.69
C GLY A 212 6.40 24.42 -15.20
N ARG A 213 6.04 23.40 -14.39
CA ARG A 213 6.08 23.42 -12.91
C ARG A 213 5.39 24.67 -12.36
N SER A 214 4.14 24.87 -12.74
CA SER A 214 3.35 26.00 -12.24
C SER A 214 2.04 25.58 -11.61
N VAL A 215 1.59 26.39 -10.64
CA VAL A 215 0.27 26.28 -10.02
C VAL A 215 -0.37 27.66 -10.08
N ASN A 216 -1.55 27.75 -10.68
CA ASN A 216 -2.23 29.02 -10.98
C ASN A 216 -1.31 30.05 -11.69
N GLY A 217 -0.49 29.57 -12.63
CA GLY A 217 0.47 30.39 -13.39
C GLY A 217 1.74 30.79 -12.62
N ARG A 218 1.81 30.56 -11.29
CA ARG A 218 3.04 30.80 -10.52
C ARG A 218 3.99 29.62 -10.67
N ARG A 219 5.23 29.88 -11.08
CA ARG A 219 6.27 28.87 -11.29
C ARG A 219 6.98 28.49 -9.99
N TYR A 220 7.30 27.20 -9.88
CA TYR A 220 8.02 26.61 -8.75
C TYR A 220 9.24 25.82 -9.21
N ASP A 221 10.23 25.72 -8.32
CA ASP A 221 11.36 24.79 -8.52
C ASP A 221 10.90 23.34 -8.36
N LEU A 222 9.97 23.09 -7.43
CA LEU A 222 9.43 21.77 -7.12
C LEU A 222 7.90 21.80 -6.92
N ILE A 223 7.24 20.73 -7.35
CA ILE A 223 5.84 20.43 -7.00
C ILE A 223 5.82 19.09 -6.27
N LEU A 224 5.23 19.04 -5.09
CA LEU A 224 5.02 17.82 -4.32
C LEU A 224 3.51 17.50 -4.29
N VAL A 225 3.15 16.27 -4.66
CA VAL A 225 1.76 15.84 -4.82
C VAL A 225 1.38 14.84 -3.71
N PHE A 226 0.45 15.23 -2.85
CA PHE A 226 -0.09 14.45 -1.73
C PHE A 226 -1.62 14.32 -1.81
N TYR A 227 -2.12 13.83 -2.95
CA TYR A 227 -3.56 13.59 -3.17
C TYR A 227 -4.12 12.35 -2.49
N GLY A 228 -3.35 11.77 -1.58
CA GLY A 228 -3.68 10.52 -0.90
C GLY A 228 -3.38 9.31 -1.77
N TRP A 229 -4.08 8.22 -1.46
CA TRP A 229 -3.70 6.88 -1.89
C TRP A 229 -4.81 6.20 -2.70
N GLU A 230 -4.42 5.28 -3.59
CA GLU A 230 -5.31 4.42 -4.36
C GLU A 230 -4.97 2.94 -4.18
N ALA A 231 -5.97 2.13 -3.87
CA ALA A 231 -5.85 0.69 -3.69
C ALA A 231 -5.37 -0.03 -4.95
N GLN A 232 -4.43 -0.98 -4.81
CA GLN A 232 -3.84 -1.69 -5.95
C GLN A 232 -4.43 -3.09 -6.13
N ALA A 233 -5.57 -3.24 -6.80
CA ALA A 233 -6.22 -4.56 -6.93
C ALA A 233 -6.74 -4.88 -8.34
N GLY A 234 -6.18 -4.26 -9.39
CA GLY A 234 -6.68 -4.44 -10.76
C GLY A 234 -6.61 -5.89 -11.28
N PHE A 235 -5.63 -6.67 -10.81
CA PHE A 235 -5.52 -8.10 -11.18
C PHE A 235 -6.74 -8.94 -10.74
N ALA A 236 -7.54 -8.42 -9.79
CA ALA A 236 -8.70 -9.07 -9.19
C ALA A 236 -10.05 -8.50 -9.68
N ASP A 237 -10.06 -7.66 -10.72
CA ASP A 237 -11.30 -7.01 -11.20
C ASP A 237 -12.35 -8.02 -11.71
N SER A 238 -11.91 -9.17 -12.24
CA SER A 238 -12.76 -10.30 -12.64
C SER A 238 -13.55 -10.95 -11.49
N LEU A 239 -13.15 -10.69 -10.23
CA LEU A 239 -13.85 -11.19 -9.05
C LEU A 239 -14.99 -10.26 -8.60
N HIS A 240 -15.14 -9.09 -9.22
CA HIS A 240 -16.19 -8.11 -8.91
C HIS A 240 -16.32 -7.80 -7.41
N LEU A 241 -15.18 -7.61 -6.74
CA LEU A 241 -15.14 -7.32 -5.31
C LEU A 241 -15.84 -5.99 -5.01
N ALA A 242 -16.65 -5.97 -3.95
CA ALA A 242 -17.26 -4.74 -3.44
C ALA A 242 -16.19 -3.73 -3.05
N ARG A 243 -16.38 -2.47 -3.45
CA ARG A 243 -15.46 -1.35 -3.16
C ARG A 243 -16.20 -0.20 -2.50
N ASP A 244 -15.50 0.52 -1.62
CA ASP A 244 -16.03 1.76 -1.03
C ASP A 244 -16.02 2.92 -2.04
N ALA A 245 -16.60 4.06 -1.68
CA ALA A 245 -16.64 5.26 -2.52
C ALA A 245 -15.25 5.80 -2.94
N ARG A 246 -14.18 5.35 -2.28
CA ARG A 246 -12.78 5.74 -2.56
C ARG A 246 -12.03 4.67 -3.37
N GLY A 247 -12.65 3.53 -3.64
CA GLY A 247 -12.14 2.43 -4.46
C GLY A 247 -11.41 1.33 -3.69
N TYR A 248 -11.43 1.36 -2.35
CA TYR A 248 -10.82 0.34 -1.50
C TYR A 248 -11.72 -0.89 -1.37
N ILE A 249 -11.13 -2.07 -1.17
CA ILE A 249 -11.89 -3.32 -1.05
C ILE A 249 -12.65 -3.33 0.27
N VAL A 250 -13.97 -3.54 0.19
CA VAL A 250 -14.81 -3.70 1.39
C VAL A 250 -14.57 -5.08 1.98
N THR A 251 -14.31 -5.11 3.29
CA THR A 251 -14.12 -6.36 4.04
C THR A 251 -14.90 -6.34 5.33
N ASP A 252 -15.26 -7.54 5.80
CA ASP A 252 -15.70 -7.75 7.17
C ASP A 252 -14.55 -7.43 8.15
N PRO A 253 -14.71 -6.50 9.10
CA PRO A 253 -13.63 -6.10 10.00
C PRO A 253 -13.12 -7.22 10.92
N ALA A 254 -13.97 -8.18 11.28
CA ALA A 254 -13.62 -9.24 12.22
C ALA A 254 -12.88 -10.41 11.54
N THR A 255 -13.00 -10.56 10.22
CA THR A 255 -12.50 -11.73 9.48
C THR A 255 -11.66 -11.38 8.26
N ALA A 256 -11.61 -10.11 7.85
CA ALA A 256 -10.98 -9.62 6.62
C ALA A 256 -11.54 -10.24 5.32
N ARG A 257 -12.72 -10.89 5.40
CA ARG A 257 -13.38 -11.51 4.26
C ARG A 257 -13.94 -10.46 3.32
N THR A 258 -13.81 -10.71 2.03
CA THR A 258 -14.52 -9.94 1.00
C THR A 258 -15.91 -10.51 0.75
N CYS A 259 -16.66 -9.93 -0.19
CA CYS A 259 -17.93 -10.48 -0.67
C CYS A 259 -17.78 -11.80 -1.47
N VAL A 260 -16.56 -12.21 -1.83
CA VAL A 260 -16.29 -13.46 -2.56
C VAL A 260 -15.76 -14.52 -1.58
N PRO A 261 -16.44 -15.68 -1.42
CA PRO A 261 -15.97 -16.77 -0.57
C PRO A 261 -14.57 -17.23 -0.95
N GLY A 262 -13.72 -17.44 0.05
CA GLY A 262 -12.31 -17.81 -0.14
C GLY A 262 -11.37 -16.65 -0.50
N VAL A 263 -11.87 -15.41 -0.63
CA VAL A 263 -11.07 -14.21 -0.91
C VAL A 263 -11.08 -13.26 0.28
N TYR A 264 -9.87 -12.87 0.68
CA TYR A 264 -9.59 -11.95 1.78
C TYR A 264 -8.85 -10.73 1.27
N ALA A 265 -9.02 -9.59 1.92
CA ALA A 265 -8.23 -8.38 1.64
C ALA A 265 -7.75 -7.75 2.95
N ILE A 266 -6.46 -7.41 3.03
CA ILE A 266 -5.79 -7.01 4.28
C ILE A 266 -4.85 -5.84 4.08
N GLY A 267 -4.66 -5.06 5.14
CA GLY A 267 -3.82 -3.87 5.13
C GLY A 267 -4.48 -2.73 4.37
N GLU A 268 -3.67 -1.85 3.79
CA GLU A 268 -4.15 -0.57 3.25
C GLU A 268 -5.12 -0.71 2.09
N VAL A 269 -5.06 -1.80 1.31
CA VAL A 269 -6.00 -2.09 0.21
C VAL A 269 -7.46 -2.21 0.71
N ALA A 270 -7.64 -2.52 2.00
CA ALA A 270 -8.92 -2.67 2.69
C ALA A 270 -9.28 -1.48 3.61
N ASN A 271 -8.54 -0.36 3.51
CA ASN A 271 -8.91 0.93 4.12
C ASN A 271 -9.18 0.88 5.63
N ARG A 272 -8.22 0.37 6.40
CA ARG A 272 -8.29 0.40 7.87
C ARG A 272 -8.28 1.82 8.41
N MET A 273 -8.87 2.00 9.61
CA MET A 273 -9.05 3.30 10.25
C MET A 273 -7.74 4.09 10.36
N HIS A 274 -6.66 3.43 10.74
CA HIS A 274 -5.32 4.00 10.73
C HIS A 274 -4.39 3.12 9.90
N PRO A 275 -3.93 3.58 8.72
CA PRO A 275 -3.01 2.82 7.88
C PRO A 275 -1.59 2.93 8.44
N CYS A 276 -1.09 1.86 9.04
CA CYS A 276 0.30 1.76 9.49
C CYS A 276 0.79 0.31 9.46
N VAL A 277 2.08 0.12 9.72
CA VAL A 277 2.70 -1.22 9.80
C VAL A 277 1.96 -2.12 10.80
N VAL A 278 1.61 -1.60 11.98
CA VAL A 278 1.00 -2.40 13.07
C VAL A 278 -0.40 -2.88 12.70
N THR A 279 -1.27 -1.99 12.22
CA THR A 279 -2.62 -2.35 11.79
C THR A 279 -2.59 -3.30 10.60
N SER A 280 -1.66 -3.10 9.68
CA SER A 280 -1.42 -4.00 8.54
C SER A 280 -1.01 -5.41 9.00
N MET A 281 -0.05 -5.51 9.91
CA MET A 281 0.37 -6.82 10.45
C MET A 281 -0.77 -7.52 11.20
N ALA A 282 -1.56 -6.78 11.99
CA ALA A 282 -2.70 -7.31 12.71
C ALA A 282 -3.75 -7.92 11.77
N ASP A 283 -4.07 -7.23 10.67
CA ASP A 283 -4.96 -7.74 9.63
C ASP A 283 -4.49 -9.07 9.05
N GLY A 284 -3.17 -9.23 8.86
CA GLY A 284 -2.60 -10.49 8.39
C GLY A 284 -2.93 -11.66 9.32
N VAL A 285 -2.89 -11.45 10.64
CA VAL A 285 -3.28 -12.45 11.64
C VAL A 285 -4.77 -12.78 11.53
N VAL A 286 -5.60 -11.74 11.41
CA VAL A 286 -7.07 -11.88 11.28
C VAL A 286 -7.41 -12.76 10.07
N ALA A 287 -6.86 -12.46 8.90
CA ALA A 287 -7.11 -13.27 7.70
C ALA A 287 -6.61 -14.70 7.85
N ALA A 288 -5.41 -14.92 8.41
CA ALA A 288 -4.87 -16.26 8.63
C ALA A 288 -5.79 -17.11 9.54
N LYS A 289 -6.29 -16.53 10.64
CA LYS A 289 -7.24 -17.19 11.54
C LYS A 289 -8.60 -17.44 10.89
N ALA A 290 -9.09 -16.51 10.07
CA ALA A 290 -10.34 -16.67 9.36
C ALA A 290 -10.28 -17.76 8.27
N ILE A 291 -9.13 -17.91 7.61
CA ILE A 291 -8.83 -19.01 6.67
C ILE A 291 -8.83 -20.34 7.41
N GLN A 292 -8.10 -20.45 8.53
CA GLN A 292 -8.07 -21.66 9.35
C GLN A 292 -9.49 -22.09 9.75
N ALA A 293 -10.29 -21.16 10.29
CA ALA A 293 -11.65 -21.47 10.73
C ALA A 293 -12.56 -21.93 9.56
N GLU A 294 -12.32 -21.43 8.35
CA GLU A 294 -13.03 -21.90 7.15
C GLU A 294 -12.67 -23.34 6.78
N ILE A 295 -11.39 -23.68 6.85
CA ILE A 295 -10.90 -25.04 6.58
C ILE A 295 -11.47 -26.03 7.60
N GLU A 296 -11.49 -25.66 8.87
CA GLU A 296 -12.03 -26.49 9.95
C GLU A 296 -13.53 -26.75 9.77
N ARG A 297 -14.32 -25.71 9.46
CA ARG A 297 -15.77 -25.86 9.17
C ARG A 297 -16.03 -26.76 7.95
N GLY A 298 -15.27 -26.59 6.87
CA GLY A 298 -15.41 -27.41 5.66
C GLY A 298 -14.92 -28.86 5.81
N SER A 299 -14.15 -29.16 6.86
CA SER A 299 -13.74 -30.52 7.22
C SER A 299 -14.79 -31.23 8.08
N VAL A 300 -15.50 -30.49 8.95
CA VAL A 300 -16.60 -31.05 9.77
C VAL A 300 -17.79 -31.45 8.90
N SER A 301 -18.18 -30.60 7.94
CA SER A 301 -19.32 -30.88 7.04
C SER A 301 -19.11 -32.10 6.12
N ARG A 302 -17.86 -32.51 5.88
CA ARG A 302 -17.53 -33.68 5.02
C ARG A 302 -17.41 -35.00 5.78
N LYS A 303 -17.45 -34.99 7.11
CA LYS A 303 -17.43 -36.21 7.94
C LYS A 303 -18.83 -36.68 8.33
N THR A 304 -19.85 -35.89 8.04
CA THR A 304 -21.26 -36.14 8.37
C THR A 304 -22.11 -36.61 7.19
N ASP A 305 -21.49 -36.73 6.00
CA ASP A 305 -22.08 -37.31 4.78
C ASP A 305 -21.39 -38.65 4.47
#